data_AF-A0A0U2MWX7-F1
#
_entry.id   AF-A0A0U2MWX7-F1
#
_cell.length_a   1.000
_cell.length_b   1.000
_cell.length_c   1.000
_cell.angle_alpha   90.00
_cell.angle_beta   90.00
_cell.angle_gamma   90.00
#
_symmetry.space_group_name_H-M   'P 1'
#
loop_
_entity.id
_entity.type
_entity.pdbx_description
1 polymer ?
#
loop_
_entity_poly.entity_id
_entity_poly.type
_entity_poly.pdbx_seq_one_letter_code
_entity_poly.pdbx_strand_id
1 'polypeptide(L)'
;MKNKKLLIIAGVLALVALGAGTFAWFTSGDSAVNHFEGEIAGNDIQIVETFTPEKDWTPGEGVAKKVSVANVSEYDALIRVSFEEVFKKLRNNNEIYFDGANKYIWASGPNKGSELSDPPVVPKAMPSKSDYVSLGYVDVTANLSTEVQNITVDNKEYKFKIYEKEVQAAGNKPSGDPIPEEYSYVAQWEASDNTKAKAYIGNTSGSIARDRTTQKLTLVNPAYLSMIDATYNEIRENWADPNKLYNKPAVDEKTYKSFADDLIQLGFTELTTEITENKWYYNIADGYFYFVGKVLRGTQTAQLLDSVKLMEQADNSYSLLQFDLIVNAQGIQNAQQSIKDTWKTDVSNPTLYTKLVEFCDY
;
A
#
# COMPACT_ATOMS: atom_id res chain seq x y z
N MET A 1 -48.95 -9.07 -7.55
CA MET A 1 -48.60 -7.96 -6.64
C MET A 1 -47.46 -8.41 -5.73
N LYS A 2 -46.32 -7.69 -5.77
CA LYS A 2 -45.24 -7.53 -4.76
C LYS A 2 -44.47 -8.80 -4.32
N ASN A 3 -43.21 -8.97 -4.76
CA ASN A 3 -41.92 -8.49 -4.18
C ASN A 3 -41.31 -9.51 -3.20
N LYS A 4 -40.18 -10.19 -3.49
CA LYS A 4 -38.74 -9.78 -3.53
C LYS A 4 -38.00 -10.22 -2.24
N LYS A 5 -36.96 -11.07 -2.37
CA LYS A 5 -35.54 -10.87 -1.95
C LYS A 5 -34.81 -12.12 -1.40
N LEU A 6 -33.63 -12.33 -2.00
CA LEU A 6 -32.31 -12.70 -1.47
C LEU A 6 -32.07 -14.06 -0.79
N LEU A 7 -31.07 -14.79 -1.32
CA LEU A 7 -29.97 -15.38 -0.55
C LEU A 7 -28.80 -15.67 -1.50
N ILE A 8 -27.75 -14.84 -1.40
CA ILE A 8 -26.44 -15.07 -2.01
C ILE A 8 -25.69 -15.99 -1.06
N ILE A 9 -25.22 -17.14 -1.56
CA ILE A 9 -24.44 -18.10 -0.79
C ILE A 9 -22.98 -17.65 -0.82
N ALA A 10 -22.43 -17.41 0.37
CA ALA A 10 -21.01 -17.28 0.65
C ALA A 10 -20.32 -18.65 0.57
N GLY A 11 -19.11 -18.70 0.02
CA GLY A 11 -18.26 -19.89 0.00
C GLY A 11 -16.79 -19.51 0.16
N VAL A 12 -16.27 -19.71 1.37
CA VAL A 12 -14.89 -19.48 1.83
C VAL A 12 -13.95 -20.56 1.27
N LEU A 13 -12.71 -20.19 0.91
CA LEU A 13 -11.56 -21.09 1.01
C LEU A 13 -10.31 -20.30 1.44
N ALA A 14 -9.86 -20.58 2.67
CA ALA A 14 -8.60 -20.13 3.24
C ALA A 14 -7.49 -21.13 2.92
N LEU A 15 -6.27 -20.67 2.63
CA LEU A 15 -5.03 -21.42 2.88
C LEU A 15 -3.91 -20.46 3.32
N VAL A 16 -3.25 -20.89 4.38
CA VAL A 16 -2.28 -20.19 5.24
C VAL A 16 -0.85 -20.62 4.86
N ALA A 17 0.13 -19.69 4.89
CA ALA A 17 1.44 -19.81 5.57
C ALA A 17 2.66 -19.22 4.82
N LEU A 18 3.29 -18.23 5.47
CA LEU A 18 4.74 -17.93 5.58
C LEU A 18 5.47 -17.24 4.40
N GLY A 19 5.43 -15.91 4.42
CA GLY A 19 6.48 -15.03 3.89
C GLY A 19 6.69 -13.85 4.85
N ALA A 20 7.94 -13.52 5.18
CA ALA A 20 8.30 -12.45 6.10
C ALA A 20 8.29 -11.10 5.36
N GLY A 21 7.17 -10.36 5.43
CA GLY A 21 7.07 -9.00 4.89
C GLY A 21 7.36 -7.94 5.96
N THR A 22 8.16 -6.93 5.60
CA THR A 22 8.34 -5.68 6.34
C THR A 22 7.16 -4.75 6.02
N PHE A 23 6.50 -4.22 7.05
CA PHE A 23 5.19 -3.60 6.87
C PHE A 23 5.31 -2.12 6.50
N ALA A 24 4.48 -1.74 5.53
CA ALA A 24 4.16 -0.38 5.16
C ALA A 24 2.80 0.04 5.70
N TRP A 25 2.70 1.18 6.40
CA TRP A 25 1.46 1.72 6.94
C TRP A 25 0.76 2.56 5.89
N PHE A 26 -0.36 2.06 5.37
CA PHE A 26 -1.23 2.84 4.49
C PHE A 26 -2.21 3.70 5.29
N THR A 27 -2.30 4.97 4.93
CA THR A 27 -3.56 5.72 4.98
C THR A 27 -4.01 5.89 3.53
N SER A 28 -4.90 5.03 3.05
CA SER A 28 -5.61 5.24 1.79
C SER A 28 -6.54 6.42 2.01
N GLY A 29 -6.27 7.53 1.34
CA GLY A 29 -7.39 8.39 0.97
C GLY A 29 -8.18 7.60 -0.07
N ASP A 30 -9.31 7.02 0.32
CA ASP A 30 -10.29 6.58 -0.67
C ASP A 30 -10.71 7.82 -1.45
N SER A 31 -10.12 7.96 -2.64
CA SER A 31 -10.55 8.92 -3.60
C SER A 31 -10.55 8.21 -4.94
N ALA A 32 -11.54 7.34 -5.14
CA ALA A 32 -12.29 7.45 -6.38
C ALA A 32 -12.87 8.88 -6.43
N VAL A 33 -12.02 9.89 -6.71
CA VAL A 33 -12.50 11.16 -7.22
C VAL A 33 -13.01 10.80 -8.60
N ASN A 34 -14.30 10.51 -8.68
CA ASN A 34 -14.94 10.30 -9.97
C ASN A 34 -14.91 11.65 -10.70
N HIS A 35 -13.85 11.87 -11.47
CA HIS A 35 -13.72 13.05 -12.32
C HIS A 35 -14.43 12.73 -13.63
N PHE A 36 -15.72 13.08 -13.69
CA PHE A 36 -16.53 12.92 -14.88
C PHE A 36 -16.30 14.13 -15.80
N GLU A 37 -15.51 13.94 -16.86
CA GLU A 37 -15.44 14.92 -17.95
C GLU A 37 -16.18 14.39 -19.17
N GLY A 38 -17.41 14.86 -19.32
CA GLY A 38 -18.31 14.58 -20.43
C GLY A 38 -19.57 15.42 -20.26
N GLU A 39 -19.55 16.66 -20.75
CA GLU A 39 -20.69 17.57 -20.63
C GLU A 39 -21.61 17.42 -21.85
N ILE A 40 -22.58 16.51 -21.77
CA ILE A 40 -23.93 16.70 -22.33
C ILE A 40 -24.95 16.09 -21.35
N ALA A 41 -25.40 16.89 -20.37
CA ALA A 41 -26.60 16.66 -19.56
C ALA A 41 -26.73 15.29 -18.84
N GLY A 42 -25.77 14.94 -17.98
CA GLY A 42 -25.92 13.83 -17.03
C GLY A 42 -24.58 13.18 -16.71
N ASN A 43 -24.42 12.61 -15.51
CA ASN A 43 -23.26 11.75 -15.22
C ASN A 43 -23.44 10.45 -16.03
N ASP A 44 -22.98 10.44 -17.28
CA ASP A 44 -23.36 9.45 -18.30
C ASP A 44 -22.64 8.10 -18.20
N ILE A 45 -21.58 8.03 -17.39
CA ILE A 45 -20.86 6.80 -17.08
C ILE A 45 -20.59 6.70 -15.59
N GLN A 46 -20.32 5.48 -15.10
CA GLN A 46 -19.98 5.20 -13.72
C GLN A 46 -18.76 4.28 -13.68
N ILE A 47 -17.73 4.65 -12.92
CA ILE A 47 -16.62 3.75 -12.63
C ILE A 47 -17.14 2.69 -11.66
N VAL A 48 -17.05 1.42 -12.06
CA VAL A 48 -17.38 0.27 -11.25
C VAL A 48 -16.06 -0.31 -10.74
N GLU A 49 -15.76 0.01 -9.48
CA GLU A 49 -14.54 -0.41 -8.82
C GLU A 49 -14.83 -1.41 -7.69
N THR A 50 -14.03 -2.47 -7.63
CA THR A 50 -13.90 -3.31 -6.42
C THR A 50 -12.44 -3.31 -6.02
N PHE A 51 -12.16 -2.63 -4.90
CA PHE A 51 -10.84 -2.58 -4.30
C PHE A 51 -10.86 -3.30 -2.96
N THR A 52 -9.92 -4.22 -2.76
CA THR A 52 -9.70 -4.86 -1.46
C THR A 52 -8.43 -4.25 -0.88
N PRO A 53 -8.50 -3.16 -0.09
CA PRO A 53 -7.31 -2.52 0.45
C PRO A 53 -6.53 -3.49 1.32
N GLU A 54 -5.32 -3.84 0.90
CA GLU A 54 -4.36 -4.49 1.79
C GLU A 54 -3.66 -3.44 2.62
N LYS A 55 -3.74 -3.61 3.94
CA LYS A 55 -3.05 -2.74 4.89
C LYS A 55 -1.54 -2.95 4.87
N ASP A 56 -1.11 -4.14 4.43
CA ASP A 56 0.25 -4.63 4.55
C ASP A 56 0.70 -5.20 3.20
N TRP A 57 1.38 -4.38 2.39
CA TRP A 57 1.90 -4.81 1.10
C TRP A 57 3.18 -5.63 1.29
N THR A 58 3.15 -6.91 0.92
CA THR A 58 4.35 -7.72 0.82
C THR A 58 4.92 -7.59 -0.60
N PRO A 59 6.22 -7.27 -0.78
CA PRO A 59 6.85 -7.35 -2.08
C PRO A 59 6.59 -8.71 -2.75
N GLY A 60 6.08 -8.70 -3.97
CA GLY A 60 5.66 -9.90 -4.70
C GLY A 60 4.16 -10.21 -4.62
N GLU A 61 3.44 -9.72 -3.62
CA GLU A 61 1.99 -9.88 -3.48
C GLU A 61 1.25 -8.73 -4.18
N GLY A 62 0.21 -9.08 -4.93
CA GLY A 62 -0.61 -8.13 -5.67
C GLY A 62 -1.95 -7.93 -5.00
N VAL A 63 -2.40 -6.68 -4.91
CA VAL A 63 -3.70 -6.29 -4.35
C VAL A 63 -4.72 -6.19 -5.46
N ALA A 64 -5.90 -6.79 -5.25
CA ALA A 64 -7.00 -6.71 -6.20
C ALA A 64 -7.57 -5.29 -6.29
N LYS A 65 -7.51 -4.70 -7.49
CA LYS A 65 -8.16 -3.43 -7.85
C LYS A 65 -8.85 -3.63 -9.20
N LYS A 66 -10.11 -4.07 -9.14
CA LYS A 66 -10.90 -4.39 -10.32
C LYS A 66 -11.62 -3.15 -10.80
N VAL A 67 -11.35 -2.71 -12.02
CA VAL A 67 -11.93 -1.51 -12.60
C VAL A 67 -12.66 -1.86 -13.89
N SER A 68 -13.90 -1.42 -14.00
CA SER A 68 -14.69 -1.40 -15.24
C SER A 68 -15.51 -0.10 -15.28
N VAL A 69 -16.17 0.17 -16.40
CA VAL A 69 -16.97 1.39 -16.57
C VAL A 69 -18.36 1.01 -17.05
N ALA A 70 -19.37 1.37 -16.28
CA ALA A 70 -20.77 1.23 -16.64
C ALA A 70 -21.26 2.45 -17.42
N ASN A 71 -22.02 2.22 -18.48
CA ASN A 71 -22.78 3.24 -19.17
C ASN A 71 -24.15 3.38 -18.48
N VAL A 72 -24.33 4.47 -17.74
CA VAL A 72 -25.57 4.79 -17.02
C VAL A 72 -26.38 5.88 -17.70
N SER A 73 -25.94 6.33 -18.88
CA SER A 73 -26.63 7.33 -19.70
C SER A 73 -27.88 6.79 -20.39
N GLU A 74 -28.61 7.70 -21.02
CA GLU A 74 -29.75 7.37 -21.88
C GLU A 74 -29.35 6.95 -23.30
N TYR A 75 -28.06 6.93 -23.63
CA TYR A 75 -27.55 6.63 -24.98
C TYR A 75 -26.53 5.49 -24.94
N ASP A 76 -26.20 4.95 -26.10
CA ASP A 76 -25.04 4.08 -26.21
C ASP A 76 -23.77 4.94 -26.25
N ALA A 77 -22.69 4.46 -25.63
CA ALA A 77 -21.50 5.26 -25.41
C ALA A 77 -20.24 4.57 -25.92
N LEU A 78 -19.26 5.39 -26.30
CA LEU A 78 -17.85 4.98 -26.40
C LEU A 78 -17.16 5.41 -25.11
N ILE A 79 -16.23 4.58 -24.62
CA ILE A 79 -15.56 4.83 -23.34
C ILE A 79 -14.04 4.78 -23.49
N ARG A 80 -13.35 5.74 -22.86
CA ARG A 80 -11.90 5.71 -22.63
C ARG A 80 -11.56 5.98 -21.18
N VAL A 81 -10.41 5.50 -20.73
CA VAL A 81 -9.92 5.61 -19.35
C VAL A 81 -8.46 6.03 -19.35
N SER A 82 -8.06 6.89 -18.42
CA SER A 82 -6.66 7.16 -18.07
C SER A 82 -6.47 7.07 -16.55
N PHE A 83 -5.22 7.17 -16.11
CA PHE A 83 -4.88 7.10 -14.69
C PHE A 83 -4.07 8.30 -14.24
N GLU A 84 -4.25 8.68 -12.99
CA GLU A 84 -3.31 9.50 -12.24
C GLU A 84 -2.74 8.70 -11.06
N GLU A 85 -1.47 8.89 -10.80
CA GLU A 85 -0.75 8.21 -9.74
C GLU A 85 -0.25 9.22 -8.73
N VAL A 86 -0.47 8.95 -7.45
CA VAL A 86 0.16 9.66 -6.34
C VAL A 86 1.00 8.66 -5.57
N PHE A 87 2.31 8.68 -5.79
CA PHE A 87 3.24 7.82 -5.08
C PHE A 87 3.93 8.62 -3.98
N LYS A 88 3.93 8.09 -2.76
CA LYS A 88 4.64 8.67 -1.62
C LYS A 88 5.54 7.64 -0.99
N LYS A 89 6.82 7.99 -0.86
CA LYS A 89 7.82 7.17 -0.19
C LYS A 89 8.43 7.95 0.95
N LEU A 90 8.77 7.28 2.04
CA LEU A 90 9.49 7.91 3.14
C LEU A 90 10.77 8.57 2.63
N ARG A 91 11.04 9.80 3.06
CA ARG A 91 12.33 10.46 2.82
C ARG A 91 13.45 9.70 3.48
N ASN A 92 13.18 9.17 4.68
CA ASN A 92 14.14 8.42 5.45
C ASN A 92 13.46 7.32 6.27
N ASN A 93 13.86 6.08 6.03
CA ASN A 93 13.38 4.90 6.74
C ASN A 93 14.34 4.43 7.84
N ASN A 94 15.42 5.18 8.11
CA ASN A 94 16.37 4.85 9.16
C ASN A 94 15.69 4.87 10.52
N GLU A 95 16.12 3.95 11.37
CA GLU A 95 15.62 3.90 12.74
C GLU A 95 16.17 5.11 13.51
N ILE A 96 15.29 5.78 14.24
CA ILE A 96 15.59 6.88 15.14
C ILE A 96 15.32 6.40 16.57
N TYR A 97 16.16 6.81 17.51
CA TYR A 97 15.97 6.54 18.93
C TYR A 97 15.77 7.83 19.71
N PHE A 98 14.82 7.81 20.64
CA PHE A 98 14.57 8.90 21.59
C PHE A 98 15.44 8.73 22.82
N ASP A 99 16.29 9.70 23.18
CA ASP A 99 17.31 9.53 24.23
C ASP A 99 16.76 9.53 25.68
N GLY A 100 15.46 9.76 25.87
CA GLY A 100 14.83 9.89 27.18
C GLY A 100 14.91 11.30 27.78
N ALA A 101 15.53 12.26 27.07
CA ALA A 101 15.74 13.64 27.49
C ALA A 101 15.33 14.66 26.40
N ASN A 102 14.30 14.30 25.60
CA ASN A 102 13.75 15.09 24.49
C ASN A 102 14.58 15.19 23.22
N LYS A 103 15.61 14.35 23.03
CA LYS A 103 16.37 14.32 21.77
C LYS A 103 16.08 13.08 20.95
N TYR A 104 16.08 13.27 19.64
CA TYR A 104 15.94 12.21 18.66
C TYR A 104 17.27 12.04 17.96
N ILE A 105 17.82 10.83 17.97
CA ILE A 105 19.14 10.53 17.41
C ILE A 105 18.99 9.47 16.33
N TRP A 106 19.68 9.64 15.21
CA TRP A 106 19.73 8.61 14.17
C TRP A 106 20.41 7.34 14.71
N ALA A 107 19.71 6.21 14.71
CA ALA A 107 20.24 4.91 15.12
C ALA A 107 21.06 4.24 14.01
N SER A 108 20.78 4.58 12.75
CA SER A 108 21.40 4.01 11.55
C SER A 108 21.64 5.05 10.46
N GLY A 109 22.33 4.63 9.40
CA GLY A 109 22.59 5.46 8.22
C GLY A 109 23.76 6.44 8.38
N PRO A 110 23.99 7.30 7.36
CA PRO A 110 25.12 8.22 7.33
C PRO A 110 25.16 9.22 8.50
N ASN A 111 24.00 9.52 9.08
CA ASN A 111 23.86 10.48 10.18
C ASN A 111 23.85 9.83 11.57
N LYS A 112 24.18 8.54 11.68
CA LYS A 112 24.13 7.79 12.94
C LYS A 112 24.83 8.53 14.08
N GLY A 113 24.14 8.69 15.21
CA GLY A 113 24.63 9.36 16.41
C GLY A 113 24.40 10.88 16.42
N SER A 114 23.99 11.47 15.29
CA SER A 114 23.62 12.88 15.22
C SER A 114 22.16 13.10 15.65
N GLU A 115 21.91 14.25 16.27
CA GLU A 115 20.58 14.73 16.62
C GLU A 115 19.77 15.07 15.36
N LEU A 116 18.50 14.71 15.37
CA LEU A 116 17.54 15.00 14.33
C LEU A 116 17.05 16.44 14.48
N SER A 117 17.06 17.20 13.37
CA SER A 117 16.67 18.61 13.38
C SER A 117 15.20 18.84 13.71
N ASP A 118 14.33 17.91 13.27
CA ASP A 118 12.88 17.98 13.46
C ASP A 118 12.40 16.73 14.21
N PRO A 119 11.44 16.83 15.14
CA PRO A 119 10.91 15.66 15.82
C PRO A 119 10.25 14.71 14.81
N PRO A 120 10.45 13.39 14.94
CA PRO A 120 9.79 12.41 14.10
C PRO A 120 8.28 12.45 14.33
N VAL A 121 7.53 12.40 13.25
CA VAL A 121 6.07 12.54 13.26
C VAL A 121 5.35 11.26 13.70
N VAL A 122 5.93 10.07 13.51
CA VAL A 122 5.23 8.83 13.89
C VAL A 122 6.16 7.81 14.52
N PRO A 123 5.69 7.07 15.54
CA PRO A 123 6.41 5.92 16.01
C PRO A 123 6.33 4.80 14.96
N LYS A 124 7.38 3.98 14.82
CA LYS A 124 7.37 2.85 13.88
C LYS A 124 6.33 1.85 14.40
N ALA A 125 5.14 1.86 13.80
CA ALA A 125 4.07 0.95 14.17
C ALA A 125 4.60 -0.49 14.05
N MET A 126 4.32 -1.31 15.06
CA MET A 126 4.63 -2.73 14.92
C MET A 126 3.75 -3.28 13.79
N PRO A 127 4.29 -4.09 12.88
CA PRO A 127 3.45 -4.93 12.05
C PRO A 127 2.47 -5.69 12.95
N SER A 128 1.19 -5.67 12.58
CA SER A 128 0.03 -6.18 13.36
C SER A 128 0.15 -7.64 13.80
N LYS A 129 1.16 -8.36 13.29
CA LYS A 129 1.45 -9.77 13.54
C LYS A 129 2.16 -10.08 14.88
N SER A 130 2.51 -9.08 15.68
CA SER A 130 3.33 -9.25 16.89
C SER A 130 2.55 -9.10 18.21
N ASP A 131 1.40 -9.77 18.33
CA ASP A 131 0.89 -10.05 19.68
C ASP A 131 1.83 -11.05 20.34
N TYR A 132 2.85 -10.54 21.04
CA TYR A 132 3.89 -11.35 21.67
C TYR A 132 3.32 -12.44 22.58
N VAL A 133 2.18 -12.16 23.23
CA VAL A 133 1.42 -13.15 24.00
C VAL A 133 1.01 -14.36 23.15
N SER A 134 0.50 -14.13 21.94
CA SER A 134 0.14 -15.22 21.01
C SER A 134 1.36 -16.04 20.55
N LEU A 135 2.56 -15.45 20.62
CA LEU A 135 3.83 -16.09 20.30
C LEU A 135 4.48 -16.78 21.52
N GLY A 136 3.80 -16.76 22.68
CA GLY A 136 4.25 -17.37 23.92
C GLY A 136 5.21 -16.51 24.74
N TYR A 137 5.27 -15.20 24.50
CA TYR A 137 5.96 -14.27 25.39
C TYR A 137 5.04 -13.82 26.54
N VAL A 138 5.63 -13.52 27.69
CA VAL A 138 4.94 -13.07 28.91
C VAL A 138 5.31 -11.62 29.20
N ASP A 139 4.32 -10.78 29.56
CA ASP A 139 4.57 -9.40 30.00
C ASP A 139 5.33 -9.41 31.35
N VAL A 140 6.54 -8.88 31.34
CA VAL A 140 7.42 -8.78 32.51
C VAL A 140 7.80 -7.34 32.81
N THR A 141 6.97 -6.38 32.38
CA THR A 141 7.20 -4.95 32.60
C THR A 141 7.36 -4.62 34.08
N ALA A 142 6.61 -5.28 34.97
CA ALA A 142 6.71 -5.10 36.42
C ALA A 142 8.05 -5.59 37.03
N ASN A 143 8.82 -6.40 36.30
CA ASN A 143 10.13 -6.88 36.73
C ASN A 143 11.25 -5.89 36.40
N LEU A 144 10.96 -4.85 35.61
CA LEU A 144 11.94 -3.85 35.24
C LEU A 144 12.27 -2.91 36.41
N SER A 145 13.55 -2.82 36.74
CA SER A 145 14.11 -1.91 37.74
C SER A 145 14.56 -0.58 37.14
N THR A 146 14.81 -0.53 35.83
CA THR A 146 15.10 0.71 35.12
C THR A 146 13.80 1.49 34.91
N GLU A 147 13.76 2.74 35.39
CA GLU A 147 12.65 3.64 35.07
C GLU A 147 12.69 4.02 33.59
N VAL A 148 11.57 3.86 32.89
CA VAL A 148 11.40 4.24 31.50
C VAL A 148 10.30 5.28 31.42
N GLN A 149 10.64 6.49 30.97
CA GLN A 149 9.67 7.57 30.84
C GLN A 149 8.67 7.26 29.73
N ASN A 150 7.41 7.65 29.95
CA ASN A 150 6.43 7.68 28.87
C ASN A 150 6.88 8.69 27.81
N ILE A 151 6.48 8.44 26.58
CA ILE A 151 6.81 9.29 25.45
C ILE A 151 5.53 9.82 24.84
N THR A 152 5.57 11.06 24.34
CA THR A 152 4.43 11.68 23.66
C THR A 152 4.82 11.98 22.22
N VAL A 153 4.10 11.40 21.27
CA VAL A 153 4.25 11.64 19.83
C VAL A 153 2.88 12.00 19.28
N ASP A 154 2.76 13.08 18.51
CA ASP A 154 1.48 13.55 17.96
C ASP A 154 0.36 13.70 19.00
N ASN A 155 0.66 14.32 20.16
CA ASN A 155 -0.26 14.47 21.29
C ASN A 155 -0.80 13.14 21.87
N LYS A 156 -0.12 12.03 21.59
CA LYS A 156 -0.49 10.70 22.06
C LYS A 156 0.62 10.11 22.93
N GLU A 157 0.24 9.72 24.14
CA GLU A 157 1.15 9.09 25.11
C GLU A 157 1.31 7.59 24.82
N TYR A 158 2.55 7.12 24.86
CA TYR A 158 2.90 5.71 24.78
C TYR A 158 3.68 5.27 26.02
N LYS A 159 3.37 4.05 26.48
CA LYS A 159 3.96 3.42 27.67
C LYS A 159 4.81 2.22 27.28
N PHE A 160 5.97 2.09 27.90
CA PHE A 160 6.88 0.99 27.62
C PHE A 160 6.37 -0.33 28.19
N LYS A 161 6.53 -1.40 27.40
CA LYS A 161 6.25 -2.78 27.76
C LYS A 161 7.41 -3.67 27.35
N ILE A 162 7.79 -4.60 28.20
CA ILE A 162 8.78 -5.64 27.90
C ILE A 162 8.16 -7.01 28.12
N TYR A 163 8.43 -7.90 27.18
CA TYR A 163 8.00 -9.29 27.22
C TYR A 163 9.19 -10.21 27.11
N GLU A 164 9.08 -11.38 27.74
CA GLU A 164 10.12 -12.40 27.71
C GLU A 164 9.57 -13.75 27.30
N LYS A 165 10.44 -14.58 26.72
CA LYS A 165 10.17 -15.97 26.41
C LYS A 165 11.42 -16.79 26.69
N GLU A 166 11.28 -17.87 27.45
CA GLU A 166 12.36 -18.82 27.66
C GLU A 166 12.74 -19.47 26.33
N VAL A 167 14.03 -19.45 25.99
CA VAL A 167 14.57 -20.07 24.77
C VAL A 167 15.46 -21.26 25.07
N GLN A 168 16.00 -21.35 26.29
CA GLN A 168 16.73 -22.50 26.78
C GLN A 168 16.50 -22.69 28.27
N ALA A 169 16.07 -23.88 28.67
CA ALA A 169 15.93 -24.24 30.08
C ALA A 169 17.29 -24.38 30.76
N ALA A 170 17.32 -24.14 32.07
CA ALA A 170 18.48 -24.42 32.89
C ALA A 170 18.86 -25.91 32.81
N GLY A 171 20.16 -26.19 32.87
CA GLY A 171 20.69 -27.54 32.80
C GLY A 171 22.13 -27.60 33.29
N ASN A 172 22.85 -28.65 32.90
CA ASN A 172 24.26 -28.81 33.22
C ASN A 172 25.06 -29.12 31.95
N LYS A 173 26.26 -28.57 31.84
CA LYS A 173 27.25 -28.98 30.85
C LYS A 173 27.63 -30.44 31.09
N PRO A 174 28.18 -31.14 30.08
CA PRO A 174 28.80 -32.45 30.29
C PRO A 174 29.90 -32.46 31.36
N SER A 175 30.53 -31.31 31.63
CA SER A 175 31.50 -31.12 32.73
C SER A 175 30.88 -31.09 34.13
N GLY A 176 29.55 -31.04 34.24
CA GLY A 176 28.81 -30.89 35.50
C GLY A 176 28.46 -29.44 35.85
N ASP A 177 29.08 -28.46 35.19
CA ASP A 177 28.84 -27.03 35.43
C ASP A 177 27.39 -26.65 35.11
N PRO A 178 26.70 -25.86 35.96
CA PRO A 178 25.35 -25.39 35.65
C PRO A 178 25.35 -24.46 34.43
N ILE A 179 24.39 -24.68 33.53
CA ILE A 179 23.99 -23.80 32.44
C ILE A 179 22.71 -23.12 32.91
N PRO A 180 22.70 -21.79 33.05
CA PRO A 180 21.50 -21.10 33.50
C PRO A 180 20.48 -20.99 32.37
N GLU A 181 19.22 -20.73 32.70
CA GLU A 181 18.19 -20.50 31.68
C GLU A 181 18.51 -19.25 30.81
N GLU A 182 18.14 -19.32 29.54
CA GLU A 182 18.26 -18.23 28.57
C GLU A 182 16.88 -17.76 28.12
N TYR A 183 16.76 -16.44 27.95
CA TYR A 183 15.52 -15.78 27.58
C TYR A 183 15.73 -14.90 26.33
N SER A 184 14.72 -14.91 25.47
CA SER A 184 14.51 -13.88 24.45
C SER A 184 13.67 -12.76 25.06
N TYR A 185 14.06 -11.52 24.80
CA TYR A 185 13.30 -10.33 25.19
C TYR A 185 12.83 -9.60 23.95
N VAL A 186 11.63 -9.03 24.05
CA VAL A 186 11.03 -8.13 23.06
C VAL A 186 10.38 -6.98 23.81
N ALA A 187 10.30 -5.80 23.21
CA ALA A 187 9.70 -4.65 23.85
C ALA A 187 8.89 -3.80 22.87
N GLN A 188 7.87 -3.14 23.40
CA GLN A 188 6.97 -2.28 22.63
C GLN A 188 6.52 -1.07 23.42
N TRP A 189 5.96 -0.12 22.71
CA TRP A 189 5.33 1.07 23.24
C TRP A 189 3.83 0.97 22.97
N GLU A 190 3.00 1.03 24.00
CA GLU A 190 1.55 0.89 23.93
C GLU A 190 0.85 2.20 24.30
N ALA A 191 -0.08 2.63 23.45
CA ALA A 191 -0.99 3.73 23.76
C ALA A 191 -2.34 3.21 24.29
N SER A 192 -3.15 4.10 24.88
CA SER A 192 -4.45 3.76 25.49
C SER A 192 -5.50 3.25 24.49
N ASP A 193 -5.35 3.53 23.20
CA ASP A 193 -6.20 3.05 22.12
C ASP A 193 -5.72 1.73 21.50
N ASN A 194 -4.79 1.03 22.18
CA ASN A 194 -4.11 -0.19 21.74
C ASN A 194 -3.19 -0.02 20.52
N THR A 195 -2.84 1.20 20.14
CA THR A 195 -1.78 1.41 19.13
C THR A 195 -0.43 0.98 19.71
N LYS A 196 0.31 0.17 18.94
CA LYS A 196 1.59 -0.40 19.34
C LYS A 196 2.71 0.09 18.43
N ALA A 197 3.85 0.42 19.02
CA ALA A 197 5.05 0.79 18.30
C ALA A 197 6.25 -0.04 18.75
N LYS A 198 7.20 -0.26 17.83
CA LYS A 198 8.40 -1.04 18.11
C LYS A 198 9.28 -0.31 19.12
N ALA A 199 9.67 -0.97 20.21
CA ALA A 199 10.78 -0.49 21.03
C ALA A 199 12.08 -1.09 20.50
N TYR A 200 13.10 -0.26 20.34
CA TYR A 200 14.43 -0.77 20.06
C TYR A 200 15.07 -1.21 21.37
N ILE A 201 15.13 -2.53 21.55
CA ILE A 201 16.10 -3.16 22.42
C ILE A 201 17.10 -3.81 21.48
N GLY A 202 18.39 -3.47 21.57
CA GLY A 202 19.40 -3.92 20.61
C GLY A 202 19.39 -5.43 20.40
N ASN A 203 19.88 -5.89 19.25
CA ASN A 203 19.89 -7.31 18.90
C ASN A 203 20.45 -8.14 20.08
N THR A 204 19.66 -9.14 20.46
CA THR A 204 19.54 -9.76 21.78
C THR A 204 20.83 -10.38 22.34
N SER A 205 21.17 -9.99 23.58
CA SER A 205 21.90 -10.74 24.64
C SER A 205 22.61 -9.79 25.63
N GLY A 206 22.89 -8.54 25.26
CA GLY A 206 23.63 -7.59 26.10
C GLY A 206 22.85 -6.38 26.61
N SER A 207 21.61 -6.17 26.15
CA SER A 207 20.83 -4.96 26.49
C SER A 207 19.89 -5.13 27.70
N ILE A 208 19.68 -6.36 28.18
CA ILE A 208 18.89 -6.67 29.37
C ILE A 208 19.74 -7.51 30.31
N ALA A 209 19.99 -7.00 31.52
CA ALA A 209 20.60 -7.76 32.60
C ALA A 209 19.50 -8.32 33.51
N ARG A 210 19.58 -9.61 33.85
CA ARG A 210 18.70 -10.25 34.82
C ARG A 210 19.46 -10.54 36.11
N ASP A 211 18.94 -10.05 37.23
CA ASP A 211 19.29 -10.60 38.54
C ASP A 211 18.53 -11.91 38.75
N ARG A 212 19.25 -13.03 38.76
CA ARG A 212 18.63 -14.37 38.90
C ARG A 212 18.13 -14.68 40.31
N THR A 213 18.51 -13.87 41.30
CA THR A 213 18.04 -14.02 42.69
C THR A 213 16.69 -13.35 42.86
N THR A 214 16.57 -12.11 42.38
CA THR A 214 15.36 -11.28 42.54
C THR A 214 14.42 -11.34 41.34
N GLN A 215 14.88 -11.93 40.23
CA GLN A 215 14.23 -11.93 38.91
C GLN A 215 14.00 -10.52 38.34
N LYS A 216 14.68 -9.51 38.88
CA LYS A 216 14.61 -8.13 38.39
C LYS A 216 15.43 -7.95 37.11
N LEU A 217 14.91 -7.11 36.24
CA LEU A 217 15.48 -6.79 34.94
C LEU A 217 16.02 -5.36 34.94
N THR A 218 17.22 -5.18 34.40
CA THR A 218 17.83 -3.85 34.19
C THR A 218 18.14 -3.68 32.71
N LEU A 219 17.71 -2.56 32.15
CA LEU A 219 18.10 -2.14 30.81
C LEU A 219 19.54 -1.60 30.85
N VAL A 220 20.44 -2.28 30.14
CA VAL A 220 21.88 -1.96 30.08
C VAL A 220 22.16 -0.84 29.08
N ASN A 221 21.32 -0.73 28.04
CA ASN A 221 21.20 0.44 27.18
C ASN A 221 19.79 1.01 27.36
N PRO A 222 19.55 2.32 27.18
CA PRO A 222 18.22 2.84 27.42
C PRO A 222 17.22 2.20 26.45
N ALA A 223 16.05 1.84 26.97
CA ALA A 223 14.94 1.36 26.15
C ALA A 223 14.43 2.52 25.30
N TYR A 224 14.79 2.52 24.02
CA TYR A 224 14.44 3.60 23.14
C TYR A 224 13.18 3.26 22.32
N LEU A 225 12.35 4.26 22.05
CA LEU A 225 11.33 4.15 21.00
C LEU A 225 12.02 4.04 19.64
N SER A 226 11.68 3.00 18.88
CA SER A 226 12.05 2.94 17.47
C SER A 226 11.08 3.81 16.70
N MET A 227 11.58 4.92 16.18
CA MET A 227 10.83 5.85 15.35
C MET A 227 11.37 5.83 13.93
N ILE A 228 10.55 6.33 13.02
CA ILE A 228 10.97 6.66 11.67
C ILE A 228 10.54 8.12 11.41
N ASP A 229 11.25 8.77 10.52
CA ASP A 229 10.81 10.05 9.98
C ASP A 229 9.74 9.77 8.91
N ALA A 230 8.46 10.00 9.22
CA ALA A 230 7.37 9.88 8.25
C ALA A 230 7.10 11.15 7.44
N THR A 231 8.15 11.90 7.13
CA THR A 231 8.11 12.82 5.99
C THR A 231 8.20 12.03 4.68
N TYR A 232 7.37 12.41 3.72
CA TYR A 232 7.30 11.74 2.42
C TYR A 232 7.89 12.59 1.30
N ASN A 233 8.51 11.93 0.33
CA ASN A 233 8.64 12.43 -1.03
C ASN A 233 7.39 12.00 -1.80
N GLU A 234 6.70 12.96 -2.41
CA GLU A 234 5.51 12.72 -3.21
C GLU A 234 5.85 12.92 -4.69
N ILE A 235 5.45 11.96 -5.53
CA ILE A 235 5.52 11.99 -6.98
C ILE A 235 4.09 11.89 -7.49
N ARG A 236 3.75 12.75 -8.46
CA ARG A 236 2.47 12.75 -9.17
C ARG A 236 2.68 12.55 -10.65
N GLU A 237 2.02 11.55 -11.21
CA GLU A 237 2.09 11.27 -12.64
C GLU A 237 0.70 11.17 -13.23
N ASN A 238 0.49 11.84 -14.38
CA ASN A 238 -0.76 11.77 -15.15
C ASN A 238 -0.46 11.04 -16.45
N TRP A 239 -1.18 9.95 -16.69
CA TRP A 239 -0.92 9.11 -17.85
C TRP A 239 -1.25 9.78 -19.18
N ALA A 240 -2.18 10.73 -19.17
CA ALA A 240 -2.61 11.49 -20.32
C ALA A 240 -1.90 12.86 -20.45
N ASP A 241 -0.79 13.10 -19.71
CA ASP A 241 0.02 14.31 -19.90
C ASP A 241 0.80 14.21 -21.23
N PRO A 242 0.49 15.05 -22.24
CA PRO A 242 1.11 14.98 -23.56
C PRO A 242 2.62 15.24 -23.52
N ASN A 243 3.14 15.88 -22.47
CA ASN A 243 4.57 16.14 -22.33
C ASN A 243 5.35 14.96 -21.73
N LYS A 244 4.64 13.93 -21.25
CA LYS A 244 5.20 12.80 -20.48
C LYS A 244 4.85 11.43 -21.05
N LEU A 245 4.41 11.33 -22.31
CA LEU A 245 4.05 10.08 -22.99
C LEU A 245 5.27 9.17 -23.32
N TYR A 246 6.40 9.25 -22.59
CA TYR A 246 7.64 8.55 -22.91
C TYR A 246 7.58 7.03 -22.67
N ASN A 247 8.26 6.29 -23.55
CA ASN A 247 8.52 4.84 -23.60
C ASN A 247 8.12 4.02 -22.35
N LYS A 248 6.87 3.55 -22.34
CA LYS A 248 6.46 2.40 -21.53
C LYS A 248 6.52 1.11 -22.37
N PRO A 249 6.62 -0.07 -21.71
CA PRO A 249 6.93 -1.34 -22.36
C PRO A 249 5.88 -1.70 -23.43
N ALA A 250 6.28 -2.58 -24.33
CA ALA A 250 5.47 -2.97 -25.47
C ALA A 250 4.09 -3.51 -25.01
N VAL A 251 3.06 -3.26 -25.83
CA VAL A 251 1.65 -3.53 -25.54
C VAL A 251 1.36 -5.04 -25.42
N ASP A 252 2.38 -5.90 -25.60
CA ASP A 252 2.30 -7.35 -25.47
C ASP A 252 2.18 -7.81 -24.01
N GLU A 253 2.47 -6.94 -23.05
CA GLU A 253 2.36 -7.23 -21.63
C GLU A 253 1.01 -6.79 -21.05
N LYS A 254 0.27 -7.72 -20.45
CA LYS A 254 -0.93 -7.40 -19.62
C LYS A 254 -0.57 -6.72 -18.31
N THR A 255 0.70 -6.42 -18.08
CA THR A 255 1.20 -5.81 -16.85
C THR A 255 2.05 -4.61 -17.21
N TYR A 256 1.74 -3.44 -16.67
CA TYR A 256 2.49 -2.22 -16.92
C TYR A 256 3.18 -1.79 -15.64
N LYS A 257 4.37 -1.21 -15.75
CA LYS A 257 4.92 -0.43 -14.64
C LYS A 257 4.09 0.84 -14.43
N SER A 258 4.02 1.28 -13.18
CA SER A 258 3.55 2.62 -12.82
C SER A 258 4.42 3.69 -13.48
N PHE A 259 3.90 4.89 -13.74
CA PHE A 259 4.73 6.03 -14.17
C PHE A 259 5.52 6.61 -13.00
N ALA A 260 4.98 6.54 -11.78
CA ALA A 260 5.58 7.15 -10.61
C ALA A 260 6.73 6.32 -10.01
N ASP A 261 6.73 5.00 -10.18
CA ASP A 261 7.80 4.11 -9.69
C ASP A 261 7.83 2.77 -10.44
N ASP A 262 9.02 2.37 -10.90
CA ASP A 262 9.27 1.15 -11.69
C ASP A 262 9.02 -0.17 -10.95
N LEU A 263 8.95 -0.12 -9.61
CA LEU A 263 8.66 -1.27 -8.74
C LEU A 263 7.19 -1.37 -8.35
N ILE A 264 6.34 -0.47 -8.86
CA ILE A 264 4.89 -0.64 -8.80
C ILE A 264 4.42 -1.12 -10.18
N GLN A 265 3.64 -2.21 -10.19
CA GLN A 265 3.11 -2.83 -11.39
C GLN A 265 1.58 -2.82 -11.35
N LEU A 266 0.96 -2.44 -12.46
CA LEU A 266 -0.47 -2.46 -12.71
C LEU A 266 -0.81 -3.67 -13.60
N GLY A 267 -1.65 -4.57 -13.12
CA GLY A 267 -2.16 -5.71 -13.87
C GLY A 267 -3.45 -5.33 -14.58
N PHE A 268 -3.45 -5.45 -15.90
CA PHE A 268 -4.61 -5.23 -16.77
C PHE A 268 -5.20 -6.55 -17.23
N THR A 269 -6.50 -6.53 -17.46
CA THR A 269 -7.21 -7.64 -18.10
C THR A 269 -7.93 -7.14 -19.34
N GLU A 270 -8.22 -8.07 -20.25
CA GLU A 270 -8.90 -7.78 -21.52
C GLU A 270 -8.20 -6.72 -22.41
N LEU A 271 -6.93 -6.43 -22.17
CA LEU A 271 -6.07 -5.54 -22.95
C LEU A 271 -5.38 -6.29 -24.11
N THR A 272 -5.33 -5.67 -25.30
CA THR A 272 -4.70 -6.25 -26.50
C THR A 272 -3.78 -5.27 -27.23
N THR A 273 -2.75 -5.81 -27.91
CA THR A 273 -1.85 -5.05 -28.80
C THR A 273 -2.54 -4.55 -30.06
N GLU A 274 -3.45 -5.36 -30.59
CA GLU A 274 -4.22 -5.04 -31.78
C GLU A 274 -5.56 -4.42 -31.39
N ILE A 275 -6.05 -3.50 -32.20
CA ILE A 275 -7.37 -2.88 -32.02
C ILE A 275 -8.45 -3.94 -32.27
N THR A 276 -8.94 -4.55 -31.18
CA THR A 276 -9.83 -5.72 -31.20
C THR A 276 -11.16 -5.39 -30.57
N GLU A 277 -12.26 -5.71 -31.24
CA GLU A 277 -13.61 -5.45 -30.73
C GLU A 277 -13.86 -6.12 -29.36
N ASN A 278 -14.53 -5.40 -28.46
CA ASN A 278 -14.82 -5.77 -27.08
C ASN A 278 -13.58 -5.99 -26.20
N LYS A 279 -12.42 -5.43 -26.59
CA LYS A 279 -11.18 -5.41 -25.81
C LYS A 279 -10.77 -3.98 -25.51
N TRP A 280 -9.88 -3.84 -24.52
CA TRP A 280 -9.19 -2.59 -24.26
C TRP A 280 -7.97 -2.47 -25.17
N TYR A 281 -7.71 -1.25 -25.62
CA TYR A 281 -6.52 -0.88 -26.40
C TYR A 281 -5.88 0.36 -25.79
N TYR A 282 -4.59 0.29 -25.48
CA TYR A 282 -3.84 1.45 -24.97
C TYR A 282 -3.28 2.29 -26.11
N ASN A 283 -3.71 3.54 -26.21
CA ASN A 283 -3.21 4.48 -27.20
C ASN A 283 -2.04 5.30 -26.63
N ILE A 284 -0.81 4.88 -26.93
CA ILE A 284 0.40 5.57 -26.47
C ILE A 284 0.48 7.04 -26.91
N ALA A 285 -0.21 7.41 -28.00
CA ALA A 285 -0.18 8.76 -28.54
C ALA A 285 -0.96 9.79 -27.69
N ASP A 286 -1.86 9.35 -26.81
CA ASP A 286 -2.62 10.23 -25.92
C ASP A 286 -2.71 9.76 -24.47
N GLY A 287 -2.22 8.56 -24.15
CA GLY A 287 -2.18 8.03 -22.79
C GLY A 287 -3.51 7.44 -22.29
N TYR A 288 -4.48 7.22 -23.18
CA TYR A 288 -5.78 6.64 -22.84
C TYR A 288 -5.90 5.17 -23.25
N PHE A 289 -6.59 4.41 -22.41
CA PHE A 289 -7.14 3.09 -22.71
C PHE A 289 -8.52 3.27 -23.33
N TYR A 290 -8.72 2.78 -24.54
CA TYR A 290 -10.01 2.81 -25.24
C TYR A 290 -10.67 1.45 -25.16
N PHE A 291 -11.94 1.41 -24.76
CA PHE A 291 -12.75 0.21 -24.97
C PHE A 291 -13.18 0.20 -26.44
N VAL A 292 -12.69 -0.77 -27.21
CA VAL A 292 -12.94 -0.86 -28.64
C VAL A 292 -14.30 -1.49 -28.88
N GLY A 293 -15.36 -0.69 -28.76
CA GLY A 293 -16.73 -1.15 -28.99
C GLY A 293 -17.77 -0.19 -28.42
N LYS A 294 -19.01 -0.40 -28.85
CA LYS A 294 -20.17 0.31 -28.30
C LYS A 294 -20.57 -0.29 -26.95
N VAL A 295 -20.65 0.54 -25.92
CA VAL A 295 -21.20 0.16 -24.61
C VAL A 295 -22.67 0.55 -24.59
N LEU A 296 -23.54 -0.45 -24.66
CA LEU A 296 -24.98 -0.24 -24.67
C LEU A 296 -25.45 0.44 -23.37
N ARG A 297 -26.51 1.24 -23.45
CA ARG A 297 -27.16 1.81 -22.26
C ARG A 297 -27.44 0.75 -21.20
N GLY A 298 -27.11 1.04 -19.93
CA GLY A 298 -27.32 0.14 -18.80
C GLY A 298 -26.39 -1.09 -18.76
N THR A 299 -25.37 -1.16 -19.62
CA THR A 299 -24.34 -2.20 -19.60
C THR A 299 -22.99 -1.63 -19.15
N GLN A 300 -21.96 -2.47 -19.08
CA GLN A 300 -20.61 -2.05 -18.68
C GLN A 300 -19.56 -2.66 -19.60
N THR A 301 -18.39 -2.03 -19.63
CA THR A 301 -17.21 -2.54 -20.32
C THR A 301 -16.73 -3.85 -19.72
N ALA A 302 -15.89 -4.56 -20.47
CA ALA A 302 -15.04 -5.59 -19.89
C ALA A 302 -14.11 -4.96 -18.83
N GLN A 303 -13.66 -5.74 -17.85
CA GLN A 303 -12.74 -5.27 -16.82
C GLN A 303 -11.44 -4.76 -17.49
N LEU A 304 -10.94 -3.60 -17.05
CA LEU A 304 -9.69 -3.00 -17.53
C LEU A 304 -8.53 -3.35 -16.60
N LEU A 305 -8.66 -3.01 -15.32
CA LEU A 305 -7.63 -3.23 -14.30
C LEU A 305 -8.01 -4.43 -13.43
N ASP A 306 -7.03 -5.25 -13.04
CA ASP A 306 -7.19 -6.41 -12.16
C ASP A 306 -6.44 -6.25 -10.85
N SER A 307 -5.19 -5.74 -10.90
CA SER A 307 -4.34 -5.68 -9.71
C SER A 307 -3.37 -4.51 -9.71
N VAL A 308 -2.89 -4.16 -8.52
CA VAL A 308 -1.71 -3.33 -8.32
C VAL A 308 -0.73 -4.14 -7.46
N LYS A 309 0.55 -4.18 -7.82
CA LYS A 309 1.56 -5.04 -7.19
C LYS A 309 2.84 -4.26 -6.90
N LEU A 310 3.37 -4.43 -5.68
CA LEU A 310 4.74 -4.05 -5.36
C LEU A 310 5.67 -5.19 -5.78
N MET A 311 6.66 -4.91 -6.60
CA MET A 311 7.58 -5.90 -7.16
C MET A 311 8.54 -6.45 -6.08
N GLU A 312 8.98 -7.70 -6.23
CA GLU A 312 9.85 -8.39 -5.25
C GLU A 312 11.20 -7.71 -5.00
N GLN A 313 11.66 -6.90 -5.96
CA GLN A 313 12.90 -6.13 -5.86
C GLN A 313 12.78 -4.92 -4.93
N ALA A 314 11.58 -4.60 -4.42
CA ALA A 314 11.38 -3.53 -3.46
C ALA A 314 12.07 -3.84 -2.12
N ASP A 315 12.94 -2.95 -1.69
CA ASP A 315 13.66 -3.06 -0.42
C ASP A 315 12.92 -2.35 0.72
N ASN A 316 13.56 -2.29 1.90
CA ASN A 316 12.99 -1.63 3.08
C ASN A 316 12.70 -0.14 2.91
N SER A 317 13.17 0.52 1.86
CA SER A 317 12.82 1.92 1.58
C SER A 317 11.36 2.08 1.12
N TYR A 318 10.73 1.00 0.65
CA TYR A 318 9.29 0.95 0.35
C TYR A 318 8.45 0.69 1.62
N SER A 319 9.08 0.62 2.80
CA SER A 319 8.34 0.66 4.06
C SER A 319 7.54 1.95 4.16
N LEU A 320 6.30 1.79 4.60
CA LEU A 320 5.24 2.80 4.65
C LEU A 320 4.93 3.50 3.32
N LEU A 321 5.22 2.89 2.16
CA LEU A 321 4.82 3.48 0.89
C LEU A 321 3.32 3.81 0.87
N GLN A 322 2.99 4.91 0.19
CA GLN A 322 1.63 5.25 -0.18
C GLN A 322 1.55 5.32 -1.71
N PHE A 323 0.48 4.80 -2.29
CA PHE A 323 0.27 4.76 -3.72
C PHE A 323 -1.22 4.81 -3.98
N ASP A 324 -1.67 5.96 -4.47
CA ASP A 324 -3.04 6.15 -4.90
C ASP A 324 -3.08 6.07 -6.43
N LEU A 325 -3.90 5.17 -6.95
CA LEU A 325 -4.21 5.08 -8.37
C LEU A 325 -5.63 5.60 -8.61
N ILE A 326 -5.70 6.81 -9.17
CA ILE A 326 -6.92 7.53 -9.50
C ILE A 326 -7.33 7.13 -10.92
N VAL A 327 -8.59 6.75 -11.10
CA VAL A 327 -9.15 6.32 -12.38
C VAL A 327 -9.96 7.47 -12.97
N ASN A 328 -9.59 7.92 -14.16
CA ASN A 328 -10.32 8.95 -14.90
C ASN A 328 -11.00 8.30 -16.11
N ALA A 329 -12.33 8.26 -16.12
CA ALA A 329 -13.09 7.69 -17.22
C ALA A 329 -13.84 8.80 -17.98
N GLN A 330 -13.86 8.70 -19.30
CA GLN A 330 -14.63 9.58 -20.17
C GLN A 330 -15.53 8.75 -21.08
N GLY A 331 -16.80 9.10 -21.11
CA GLY A 331 -17.80 8.55 -22.01
C GLY A 331 -18.26 9.61 -22.98
N ILE A 332 -18.40 9.26 -24.26
CA ILE A 332 -19.01 10.11 -25.27
C ILE A 332 -20.12 9.35 -25.98
N GLN A 333 -21.08 10.08 -26.56
CA GLN A 333 -22.03 9.50 -27.49
C GLN A 333 -21.29 8.80 -28.62
N ASN A 334 -21.82 7.68 -29.09
CA ASN A 334 -21.31 6.94 -30.24
C ASN A 334 -21.61 7.65 -31.58
N ALA A 335 -21.07 8.86 -31.75
CA ALA A 335 -21.15 9.64 -32.97
C ALA A 335 -19.74 10.02 -33.45
N GLN A 336 -19.54 9.99 -34.77
CA GLN A 336 -18.22 10.28 -35.37
C GLN A 336 -17.70 11.67 -34.97
N GLN A 337 -18.60 12.65 -34.90
CA GLN A 337 -18.26 14.03 -34.53
C GLN A 337 -17.81 14.15 -33.07
N SER A 338 -18.42 13.38 -32.15
CA SER A 338 -18.02 13.36 -30.73
C SER A 338 -16.59 12.86 -30.55
N ILE A 339 -16.16 11.85 -31.34
CA ILE A 339 -14.79 11.37 -31.30
C ILE A 339 -13.82 12.47 -31.73
N LYS A 340 -14.13 13.20 -32.80
CA LYS A 340 -13.28 14.29 -33.32
C LYS A 340 -13.18 15.47 -32.36
N ASP A 341 -14.31 15.93 -31.84
CA ASP A 341 -14.37 17.15 -31.04
C ASP A 341 -13.77 16.94 -29.64
N THR A 342 -14.05 15.80 -29.02
CA THR A 342 -13.66 15.53 -27.63
C THR A 342 -12.34 14.76 -27.55
N TRP A 343 -12.20 13.68 -28.31
CA TRP A 343 -11.06 12.77 -28.17
C TRP A 343 -9.93 13.03 -29.16
N LYS A 344 -10.24 13.63 -30.31
CA LYS A 344 -9.29 13.95 -31.40
C LYS A 344 -8.48 12.73 -31.85
N THR A 345 -9.09 11.54 -31.77
CA THR A 345 -8.43 10.28 -32.13
C THR A 345 -8.13 10.19 -33.62
N ASP A 346 -8.83 10.95 -34.47
CA ASP A 346 -8.52 11.11 -35.89
C ASP A 346 -7.13 11.71 -36.13
N VAL A 347 -6.60 12.47 -35.17
CA VAL A 347 -5.25 13.01 -35.19
C VAL A 347 -4.29 12.12 -34.40
N SER A 348 -4.65 11.69 -33.19
CA SER A 348 -3.73 10.93 -32.32
C SER A 348 -3.51 9.49 -32.80
N ASN A 349 -4.53 8.84 -33.37
CA ASN A 349 -4.46 7.46 -33.88
C ASN A 349 -5.55 7.18 -34.95
N PRO A 350 -5.27 7.48 -36.24
CA PRO A 350 -6.24 7.34 -37.33
C PRO A 350 -6.82 5.92 -37.49
N THR A 351 -6.04 4.89 -37.17
CA THR A 351 -6.48 3.49 -37.24
C THR A 351 -7.51 3.20 -36.16
N LEU A 352 -7.23 3.59 -34.91
CA LEU A 352 -8.19 3.47 -33.81
C LEU A 352 -9.46 4.27 -34.08
N TYR A 353 -9.32 5.50 -34.56
CA TYR A 353 -10.45 6.33 -34.98
C TYR A 353 -11.34 5.63 -36.02
N THR A 354 -10.74 5.09 -37.08
CA THR A 354 -11.47 4.37 -38.13
C THR A 354 -12.26 3.21 -37.53
N LYS A 355 -11.66 2.45 -36.62
CA LYS A 355 -12.35 1.35 -35.94
C LYS A 355 -13.49 1.83 -35.05
N LEU A 356 -13.29 2.90 -34.27
CA LEU A 356 -14.32 3.44 -33.38
C LEU A 356 -15.55 3.94 -34.17
N VAL A 357 -15.33 4.49 -35.37
CA VAL A 357 -16.42 4.95 -36.26
C VAL A 357 -17.31 3.80 -36.73
N GLU A 358 -16.83 2.56 -36.82
CA GLU A 358 -17.66 1.39 -37.15
C GLU A 358 -18.78 1.15 -36.12
N PHE A 359 -18.64 1.69 -34.91
CA PHE A 359 -19.62 1.55 -33.82
C PHE A 359 -20.52 2.78 -33.65
N CYS A 360 -20.34 3.82 -34.47
CA CYS A 360 -21.16 5.01 -34.43
C CYS A 360 -22.51 4.76 -35.11
N ASP A 361 -23.59 5.32 -34.54
CA ASP A 361 -24.92 5.08 -35.10
C ASP A 361 -25.17 5.90 -36.39
N TYR A 362 -24.42 6.99 -36.64
CA TYR A 362 -24.43 7.80 -37.88
C TYR A 362 -23.11 8.54 -38.13
#